data_AF-A0A6L4AST0-F1
#
_entry.id   AF-A0A6L4AST0-F1
#
_cell.length_a   1.000
_cell.length_b   1.000
_cell.length_c   1.000
_cell.angle_alpha   90.00
_cell.angle_beta   90.00
_cell.angle_gamma   90.00
#
_symmetry.space_group_name_H-M   'P 1'
#
loop_
_entity.id
_entity.type
_entity.pdbx_description
1 polymer ?
#
loop_
_entity_poly.entity_id
_entity_poly.type
_entity_poly.pdbx_seq_one_letter_code
_entity_poly.pdbx_strand_id
1 'polypeptide(L)'
;MPRAALVDLGAFEFSEFERGILECLEGLKGFPRFALANALVHLGKAYVLAPIDMEMAVFRAITAEEEAATSLILVLRQRRYRNAKKLKFDRHVHKLGLNEFIEVIRAHLSSLRGVPNVRLKRKLVRDSKRMTLEIQVGSAWLEPVPPLNLQSRDDTTKQVYFFSREVAARLARDGAKSLKDSLRKIADTRNQILYACERGRPEVVSTDLEQVLGVVRSRVFRFAILIALLFPYRKRAPFVQQAIDAFLKSVEGIEVEMDYWESPPDIA
;
A
#
# COMPACT_ATOMS: atom_id res chain seq x y z
N MET A 1 27.95 -11.93 -7.67
CA MET A 1 27.98 -10.91 -6.58
C MET A 1 26.92 -11.27 -5.55
N PRO A 2 27.27 -11.33 -4.24
CA PRO A 2 26.28 -11.48 -3.18
C PRO A 2 25.32 -10.27 -3.20
N ARG A 3 24.02 -10.53 -3.04
CA ARG A 3 23.01 -9.46 -2.99
C ARG A 3 23.03 -8.83 -1.60
N ALA A 4 23.12 -7.49 -1.54
CA ALA A 4 22.98 -6.76 -0.28
C ALA A 4 21.62 -7.05 0.38
N ALA A 5 21.62 -7.20 1.71
CA ALA A 5 20.39 -7.36 2.48
C ALA A 5 19.55 -6.08 2.39
N LEU A 6 18.23 -6.19 2.42
CA LEU A 6 17.32 -5.04 2.38
C LEU A 6 17.59 -4.07 3.54
N VAL A 7 17.97 -4.60 4.70
CA VAL A 7 18.33 -3.81 5.89
C VAL A 7 19.59 -2.96 5.72
N ASP A 8 20.44 -3.30 4.74
CA ASP A 8 21.65 -2.55 4.42
C ASP A 8 21.39 -1.49 3.33
N LEU A 9 20.17 -1.42 2.80
CA LEU A 9 19.80 -0.52 1.70
C LEU A 9 19.16 0.74 2.25
N GLY A 10 19.97 1.75 2.51
CA GLY A 10 19.48 3.08 2.89
C GLY A 10 20.61 3.91 3.48
N ALA A 11 20.68 5.18 3.12
CA ALA A 11 21.56 6.15 3.78
C ALA A 11 20.89 6.76 5.04
N PHE A 12 20.06 5.98 5.75
CA PHE A 12 19.29 6.42 6.90
C PHE A 12 19.02 5.27 7.88
N GLU A 13 18.80 5.60 9.14
CA GLU A 13 18.55 4.60 10.19
C GLU A 13 17.11 4.06 10.13
N PHE A 14 17.00 2.74 10.09
CA PHE A 14 15.75 2.02 10.29
C PHE A 14 15.48 1.80 11.78
N SER A 15 14.24 2.04 12.20
CA SER A 15 13.74 1.60 13.51
C SER A 15 13.79 0.08 13.62
N GLU A 16 13.78 -0.46 14.85
CA GLU A 16 13.77 -1.91 15.07
C GLU A 16 12.58 -2.59 14.36
N PHE A 17 11.41 -1.94 14.37
CA PHE A 17 10.23 -2.46 13.70
C PHE A 17 10.38 -2.52 12.17
N GLU A 18 10.93 -1.48 11.56
CA GLU A 18 11.21 -1.44 10.12
C GLU A 18 12.24 -2.50 9.72
N ARG A 19 13.32 -2.67 10.51
CA ARG A 19 14.29 -3.75 10.29
C ARG A 19 13.62 -5.12 10.31
N GLY A 20 12.79 -5.38 11.31
CA GLY A 20 12.04 -6.64 11.40
C GLY A 20 11.09 -6.89 10.23
N ILE A 21 10.49 -5.83 9.65
CA ILE A 21 9.71 -5.95 8.41
C ILE A 21 10.60 -6.36 7.24
N LEU A 22 11.75 -5.71 7.06
CA LEU A 22 12.67 -6.00 5.96
C LEU A 22 13.26 -7.42 6.07
N GLU A 23 13.55 -7.88 7.27
CA GLU A 23 13.97 -9.26 7.55
C GLU A 23 12.92 -10.30 7.11
N CYS A 24 11.62 -10.01 7.31
CA CYS A 24 10.54 -10.87 6.81
C CYS A 24 10.51 -10.95 5.26
N LEU A 25 11.11 -9.96 4.59
CA LEU A 25 11.09 -9.80 3.15
C LEU A 25 12.39 -10.25 2.46
N GLU A 26 13.40 -10.70 3.20
CA GLU A 26 14.64 -11.22 2.61
C GLU A 26 14.41 -12.42 1.67
N GLY A 27 13.35 -13.19 1.92
CA GLY A 27 12.93 -14.30 1.06
C GLY A 27 12.32 -13.87 -0.28
N LEU A 28 12.02 -12.58 -0.47
CA LEU A 28 11.45 -12.04 -1.72
C LEU A 28 12.47 -12.18 -2.86
N LYS A 29 12.02 -12.64 -4.03
CA LYS A 29 12.89 -12.91 -5.18
C LYS A 29 12.39 -12.22 -6.45
N GLY A 30 13.31 -11.97 -7.37
CA GLY A 30 13.01 -11.41 -8.68
C GLY A 30 12.55 -9.96 -8.63
N PHE A 31 11.70 -9.59 -9.60
CA PHE A 31 11.30 -8.20 -9.82
C PHE A 31 10.65 -7.52 -8.61
N PRO A 32 9.73 -8.15 -7.83
CA PRO A 32 9.20 -7.51 -6.62
C PRO A 32 10.30 -7.11 -5.63
N ARG A 33 11.35 -7.92 -5.46
CA ARG A 33 12.47 -7.59 -4.58
C ARG A 33 13.26 -6.40 -5.09
N PHE A 34 13.55 -6.37 -6.39
CA PHE A 34 14.31 -5.27 -6.99
C PHE A 34 13.56 -3.94 -6.90
N ALA A 35 12.24 -3.94 -7.12
CA ALA A 35 11.41 -2.76 -6.92
C ALA A 35 11.44 -2.26 -5.46
N LEU A 36 11.28 -3.16 -4.47
CA LEU A 36 11.36 -2.75 -3.07
C LEU A 36 12.76 -2.25 -2.68
N ALA A 37 13.82 -2.91 -3.15
CA ALA A 37 15.20 -2.48 -2.94
C ALA A 37 15.45 -1.08 -3.52
N ASN A 38 14.96 -0.83 -4.75
CA ASN A 38 15.03 0.49 -5.37
C ASN A 38 14.27 1.53 -4.55
N ALA A 39 13.08 1.19 -4.04
CA ALA A 39 12.30 2.09 -3.18
C ALA A 39 13.10 2.56 -1.96
N LEU A 40 13.77 1.63 -1.26
CA LEU A 40 14.59 1.96 -0.09
C LEU A 40 15.82 2.82 -0.45
N VAL A 41 16.48 2.52 -1.57
CA VAL A 41 17.60 3.33 -2.08
C VAL A 41 17.14 4.75 -2.44
N HIS A 42 16.00 4.88 -3.12
CA HIS A 42 15.43 6.17 -3.46
C HIS A 42 15.04 6.97 -2.21
N LEU A 43 14.44 6.32 -1.22
CA LEU A 43 14.10 6.94 0.06
C LEU A 43 15.35 7.44 0.78
N GLY A 44 16.41 6.63 0.85
CA GLY A 44 17.66 7.06 1.48
C GLY A 44 18.35 8.20 0.75
N LYS A 45 18.36 8.17 -0.59
CA LYS A 45 18.86 9.29 -1.40
C LYS A 45 18.04 10.56 -1.20
N ALA A 46 16.72 10.45 -0.98
CA ALA A 46 15.88 11.61 -0.68
C ALA A 46 16.31 12.30 0.62
N TYR A 47 16.60 11.54 1.68
CA TYR A 47 17.14 12.09 2.94
C TYR A 47 18.51 12.74 2.77
N VAL A 48 19.41 12.13 1.99
CA VAL A 48 20.75 12.71 1.73
C VAL A 48 20.67 14.01 0.94
N LEU A 49 19.75 14.10 -0.02
CA LEU A 49 19.57 15.29 -0.84
C LEU A 49 18.79 16.39 -0.13
N ALA A 50 18.05 16.08 0.93
CA ALA A 50 17.18 17.01 1.62
C ALA A 50 17.83 18.37 1.98
N PRO A 51 19.06 18.41 2.54
CA PRO A 51 19.74 19.68 2.84
C PRO A 51 20.45 20.32 1.65
N ILE A 52 20.52 19.66 0.48
CA ILE A 52 21.33 20.07 -0.68
C ILE A 52 20.44 20.56 -1.83
N ASP A 53 19.43 19.78 -2.16
CA ASP A 53 18.53 19.98 -3.29
C ASP A 53 17.15 19.42 -2.94
N MET A 54 16.28 20.32 -2.48
CA MET A 54 14.93 20.00 -2.03
C MET A 54 14.08 19.40 -3.16
N GLU A 55 14.19 19.94 -4.38
CA GLU A 55 13.45 19.47 -5.54
C GLU A 55 13.82 18.01 -5.86
N MET A 56 15.11 17.72 -5.89
CA MET A 56 15.59 16.36 -6.13
C MET A 56 15.30 15.41 -4.96
N ALA A 57 15.29 15.90 -3.72
CA ALA A 57 14.84 15.13 -2.58
C ALA A 57 13.37 14.70 -2.72
N VAL A 58 12.47 15.64 -3.04
CA VAL A 58 11.04 15.36 -3.27
C VAL A 58 10.86 14.40 -4.45
N PHE A 59 11.58 14.62 -5.56
CA PHE A 59 11.51 13.72 -6.72
C PHE A 59 11.91 12.28 -6.36
N ARG A 60 12.98 12.10 -5.58
CA ARG A 60 13.43 10.79 -5.09
C ARG A 60 12.41 10.18 -4.14
N ALA A 61 11.78 10.98 -3.28
CA ALA A 61 10.75 10.53 -2.36
C ALA A 61 9.50 10.00 -3.12
N ILE A 62 9.00 10.73 -4.11
CA ILE A 62 7.90 10.27 -4.99
C ILE A 62 8.28 8.95 -5.68
N THR A 63 9.50 8.87 -6.21
CA THR A 63 9.99 7.66 -6.88
C THR A 63 10.06 6.46 -5.92
N ALA A 64 10.45 6.69 -4.66
CA ALA A 64 10.48 5.65 -3.63
C ALA A 64 9.08 5.06 -3.39
N GLU A 65 8.06 5.90 -3.26
CA GLU A 65 6.67 5.47 -3.09
C GLU A 65 6.20 4.63 -4.29
N GLU A 66 6.51 5.06 -5.52
CA GLU A 66 6.15 4.36 -6.75
C GLU A 66 6.80 2.97 -6.88
N GLU A 67 8.08 2.85 -6.56
CA GLU A 67 8.79 1.57 -6.58
C GLU A 67 8.27 0.60 -5.49
N ALA A 68 7.91 1.13 -4.31
CA ALA A 68 7.31 0.33 -3.25
C ALA A 68 5.90 -0.18 -3.66
N ALA A 69 5.09 0.68 -4.28
CA ALA A 69 3.79 0.30 -4.84
C ALA A 69 3.94 -0.76 -5.96
N THR A 70 4.96 -0.59 -6.82
CA THR A 70 5.32 -1.55 -7.86
C THR A 70 5.62 -2.93 -7.27
N SER A 71 6.42 -2.98 -6.19
CA SER A 71 6.70 -4.23 -5.49
C SER A 71 5.42 -4.91 -5.01
N LEU A 72 4.50 -4.17 -4.37
CA LEU A 72 3.22 -4.72 -3.92
C LEU A 72 2.40 -5.28 -5.08
N ILE A 73 2.22 -4.53 -6.17
CA ILE A 73 1.50 -4.98 -7.37
C ILE A 73 2.09 -6.28 -7.91
N LEU A 74 3.42 -6.35 -8.01
CA LEU A 74 4.11 -7.55 -8.51
C LEU A 74 3.92 -8.75 -7.57
N VAL A 75 3.92 -8.54 -6.24
CA VAL A 75 3.61 -9.60 -5.26
C VAL A 75 2.17 -10.10 -5.42
N LEU A 76 1.19 -9.20 -5.56
CA LEU A 76 -0.21 -9.58 -5.79
C LEU A 76 -0.37 -10.43 -7.07
N ARG A 77 0.34 -10.06 -8.14
CA ARG A 77 0.38 -10.83 -9.39
C ARG A 77 1.05 -12.20 -9.21
N GLN A 78 2.19 -12.25 -8.51
CA GLN A 78 2.90 -13.50 -8.23
C GLN A 78 2.05 -14.46 -7.40
N ARG A 79 1.23 -13.94 -6.48
CA ARG A 79 0.26 -14.68 -5.67
C ARG A 79 -1.02 -15.05 -6.41
N ARG A 80 -1.14 -14.68 -7.69
CA ARG A 80 -2.28 -15.01 -8.56
C ARG A 80 -3.63 -14.59 -7.97
N TYR A 81 -3.66 -13.42 -7.32
CA TYR A 81 -4.95 -12.79 -7.01
C TYR A 81 -5.73 -12.53 -8.30
N ARG A 82 -7.04 -12.77 -8.28
CA ARG A 82 -7.90 -12.50 -9.43
C ARG A 82 -7.82 -11.00 -9.73
N ASN A 83 -7.86 -10.66 -11.02
CA ASN A 83 -7.70 -9.29 -11.53
C ASN A 83 -6.36 -8.59 -11.22
N ALA A 84 -5.41 -9.19 -10.49
CA ALA A 84 -4.13 -8.54 -10.19
C ALA A 84 -3.30 -8.18 -11.45
N LYS A 85 -3.51 -8.87 -12.58
CA LYS A 85 -2.90 -8.51 -13.87
C LYS A 85 -3.44 -7.20 -14.46
N LYS A 86 -4.66 -6.78 -14.05
CA LYS A 86 -5.27 -5.50 -14.43
C LYS A 86 -4.60 -4.32 -13.69
N LEU A 87 -4.00 -4.55 -12.51
CA LEU A 87 -3.15 -3.57 -11.83
C LEU A 87 -1.84 -3.35 -12.60
N LYS A 88 -1.81 -2.36 -13.49
CA LYS A 88 -0.64 -1.92 -14.27
C LYS A 88 0.38 -1.17 -13.40
N PHE A 89 1.58 -1.73 -13.22
CA PHE A 89 2.66 -1.10 -12.44
C PHE A 89 3.38 0.03 -13.20
N ASP A 90 3.22 0.07 -14.53
CA ASP A 90 3.68 1.12 -15.43
C ASP A 90 2.77 2.36 -15.43
N ARG A 91 1.58 2.29 -14.82
CA ARG A 91 0.66 3.42 -14.68
C ARG A 91 0.86 4.14 -13.34
N HIS A 92 1.28 5.40 -13.39
CA HIS A 92 1.39 6.26 -12.20
C HIS A 92 0.13 6.29 -11.34
N VAL A 93 -1.05 6.39 -11.99
CA VAL A 93 -2.36 6.37 -11.32
C VAL A 93 -2.55 5.11 -10.46
N HIS A 94 -2.07 3.95 -10.90
CA HIS A 94 -2.17 2.73 -10.09
C HIS A 94 -1.17 2.73 -8.94
N LYS A 95 0.07 3.15 -9.17
CA LYS A 95 1.11 3.17 -8.12
C LYS A 95 0.73 4.12 -6.98
N LEU A 96 0.43 5.37 -7.32
CA LEU A 96 0.08 6.42 -6.37
C LEU A 96 -1.33 6.23 -5.79
N GLY A 97 -2.25 5.71 -6.60
CA GLY A 97 -3.63 5.45 -6.18
C GLY A 97 -3.76 4.42 -5.08
N LEU A 98 -2.82 3.48 -4.97
CA LEU A 98 -2.87 2.45 -3.93
C LEU A 98 -2.82 3.06 -2.52
N ASN A 99 -2.00 4.08 -2.27
CA ASN A 99 -1.95 4.70 -0.95
C ASN A 99 -3.25 5.42 -0.63
N GLU A 100 -3.77 6.20 -1.58
CA GLU A 100 -5.06 6.90 -1.39
C GLU A 100 -6.21 5.91 -1.17
N PHE A 101 -6.20 4.76 -1.84
CA PHE A 101 -7.20 3.73 -1.61
C PHE A 101 -7.02 2.99 -0.28
N ILE A 102 -5.78 2.77 0.18
CA ILE A 102 -5.54 2.24 1.52
C ILE A 102 -6.04 3.23 2.58
N GLU A 103 -5.98 4.54 2.33
CA GLU A 103 -6.57 5.56 3.20
C GLU A 103 -8.10 5.47 3.27
N VAL A 104 -8.76 5.20 2.13
CA VAL A 104 -10.20 4.92 2.08
C VAL A 104 -10.54 3.70 2.94
N ILE A 105 -9.78 2.60 2.80
CA ILE A 105 -9.96 1.39 3.63
C ILE A 105 -9.71 1.73 5.11
N ARG A 106 -8.67 2.52 5.42
CA ARG A 106 -8.36 2.95 6.79
C ARG A 106 -9.51 3.73 7.41
N ALA A 107 -10.13 4.64 6.65
CA ALA A 107 -11.28 5.40 7.12
C ALA A 107 -12.47 4.48 7.43
N HIS A 108 -12.78 3.54 6.54
CA HIS A 108 -13.81 2.52 6.77
C HIS A 108 -13.53 1.68 8.02
N LEU A 109 -12.33 1.13 8.15
CA LEU A 109 -11.96 0.33 9.31
C LEU A 109 -11.93 1.17 10.60
N SER A 110 -11.67 2.48 10.50
CA SER A 110 -11.68 3.38 11.64
C SER A 110 -13.10 3.74 12.09
N SER A 111 -14.09 3.78 11.18
CA SER A 111 -15.49 3.93 11.59
C SER A 111 -16.02 2.70 12.31
N LEU A 112 -15.39 1.53 12.14
CA LEU A 112 -15.68 0.33 12.94
C LEU A 112 -15.16 0.43 14.38
N ARG A 113 -14.35 1.44 14.74
CA ARG A 113 -13.82 1.61 16.13
C ARG A 113 -14.89 1.91 17.18
N GLY A 114 -16.15 2.11 16.76
CA GLY A 114 -17.33 2.16 17.64
C GLY A 114 -17.92 0.79 18.00
N VAL A 115 -17.42 -0.32 17.42
CA VAL A 115 -17.80 -1.68 17.83
C VAL A 115 -17.03 -2.01 19.11
N PRO A 116 -17.70 -2.14 20.28
CA PRO A 116 -17.00 -2.49 21.51
C PRO A 116 -16.26 -3.82 21.32
N ASN A 117 -15.01 -3.86 21.79
CA ASN A 117 -14.14 -5.04 21.87
C ASN A 117 -13.44 -5.50 20.59
N VAL A 118 -13.22 -4.65 19.58
CA VAL A 118 -12.32 -4.97 18.47
C VAL A 118 -10.98 -4.24 18.58
N ARG A 119 -9.87 -4.97 18.78
CA ARG A 119 -8.51 -4.42 18.75
C ARG A 119 -7.66 -5.13 17.71
N LEU A 120 -6.87 -4.38 16.96
CA LEU A 120 -5.94 -4.92 15.97
C LEU A 120 -4.51 -4.77 16.46
N LYS A 121 -3.78 -5.88 16.53
CA LYS A 121 -2.36 -5.90 16.88
C LYS A 121 -1.58 -6.57 15.75
N ARG A 122 -0.52 -5.89 15.30
CA ARG A 122 0.44 -6.45 14.34
C ARG A 122 1.58 -7.09 15.12
N LYS A 123 2.06 -8.25 14.68
CA LYS A 123 3.11 -8.99 15.37
C LYS A 123 4.14 -9.53 14.37
N LEU A 124 5.41 -9.30 14.67
CA LEU A 124 6.53 -9.91 13.95
C LEU A 124 6.83 -11.26 14.62
N VAL A 125 6.78 -12.34 13.86
CA VAL A 125 7.12 -13.68 14.33
C VAL A 125 8.51 -14.01 13.81
N ARG A 126 9.53 -13.73 14.63
CA ARG A 126 10.96 -13.80 14.26
C ARG A 126 11.37 -15.18 13.72
N ASP A 127 10.96 -16.25 14.40
CA ASP A 127 11.36 -17.63 14.04
C ASP A 127 10.89 -18.06 12.65
N SER A 128 9.74 -17.55 12.21
CA SER A 128 9.16 -17.88 10.90
C SER A 128 9.26 -16.74 9.88
N LYS A 129 9.98 -15.66 10.23
CA LYS A 129 10.19 -14.48 9.38
C LYS A 129 8.91 -14.00 8.70
N ARG A 130 7.81 -13.95 9.48
CA ARG A 130 6.49 -13.58 8.99
C ARG A 130 5.85 -12.53 9.89
N MET A 131 4.96 -11.75 9.28
CA MET A 131 4.12 -10.80 10.00
C MET A 131 2.71 -11.37 10.14
N THR A 132 2.16 -11.35 11.35
CA THR A 132 0.79 -11.75 11.64
C THR A 132 -0.07 -10.55 12.06
N LEU A 133 -1.39 -10.73 11.96
CA LEU A 133 -2.40 -9.82 12.44
C LEU A 133 -3.22 -10.54 13.51
N GLU A 134 -3.17 -10.06 14.74
CA GLU A 134 -4.01 -10.51 15.84
C GLU A 134 -5.21 -9.56 15.95
N ILE A 135 -6.41 -10.13 16.03
CA ILE A 135 -7.68 -9.42 16.16
C ILE A 135 -8.30 -9.85 17.48
N GLN A 136 -8.43 -8.92 18.42
CA GLN A 136 -9.21 -9.15 19.62
C GLN A 136 -10.69 -8.97 19.28
N VAL A 137 -11.54 -9.92 19.69
CA VAL A 137 -13.00 -9.80 19.65
C VAL A 137 -13.53 -10.23 21.01
N GLY A 138 -14.08 -9.29 21.77
CA GLY A 138 -14.42 -9.56 23.18
C GLY A 138 -13.15 -9.80 24.01
N SER A 139 -13.10 -10.93 24.70
CA SER A 139 -11.92 -11.41 25.42
C SER A 139 -11.00 -12.30 24.57
N ALA A 140 -11.44 -12.76 23.41
CA ALA A 140 -10.71 -13.70 22.57
C ALA A 140 -9.73 -12.98 21.63
N TRP A 141 -8.54 -13.57 21.45
CA TRP A 141 -7.59 -13.17 20.41
C TRP A 141 -7.62 -14.17 19.26
N LEU A 142 -7.85 -13.66 18.05
CA LEU A 142 -7.89 -14.42 16.82
C LEU A 142 -6.67 -14.06 15.96
N GLU A 143 -5.97 -15.05 15.41
CA GLU A 143 -4.92 -14.82 14.42
C GLU A 143 -5.39 -15.43 13.08
N PRO A 144 -5.98 -14.64 12.16
CA PRO A 144 -6.36 -15.16 10.85
C PRO A 144 -5.12 -15.66 10.11
N VAL A 145 -5.25 -16.82 9.45
CA VAL A 145 -4.19 -17.38 8.60
C VAL A 145 -4.75 -17.63 7.20
N PRO A 146 -4.37 -16.86 6.16
CA PRO A 146 -3.41 -15.75 6.17
C PRO A 146 -3.88 -14.53 7.02
N PRO A 147 -2.99 -13.59 7.38
CA PRO A 147 -3.28 -12.47 8.30
C PRO A 147 -4.48 -11.59 7.90
N LEU A 148 -4.78 -11.51 6.61
CA LEU A 148 -5.89 -10.73 6.05
C LEU A 148 -7.07 -11.62 5.64
N ASN A 149 -7.23 -12.79 6.26
CA ASN A 149 -8.29 -13.75 5.97
C ASN A 149 -9.64 -13.34 6.60
N LEU A 150 -10.11 -12.16 6.21
CA LEU A 150 -11.37 -11.55 6.65
C LEU A 150 -12.09 -10.94 5.44
N GLN A 151 -13.33 -10.48 5.62
CA GLN A 151 -14.08 -9.84 4.54
C GLN A 151 -15.05 -8.82 5.14
N SER A 152 -15.18 -7.65 4.51
CA SER A 152 -16.21 -6.68 4.87
C SER A 152 -17.44 -6.91 4.00
N ARG A 153 -18.62 -6.91 4.61
CA ARG A 153 -19.92 -7.12 3.96
C ARG A 153 -20.86 -5.98 4.34
N ASP A 154 -21.75 -5.64 3.43
CA ASP A 154 -22.82 -4.68 3.71
C ASP A 154 -23.84 -5.30 4.67
N ASP A 155 -24.19 -4.58 5.74
CA ASP A 155 -25.03 -5.11 6.80
C ASP A 155 -26.46 -5.45 6.34
N THR A 156 -26.95 -4.77 5.30
CA THR A 156 -28.30 -4.96 4.76
C THR A 156 -28.33 -6.06 3.71
N THR A 157 -27.48 -5.96 2.69
CA THR A 157 -27.50 -6.85 1.52
C THR A 157 -26.68 -8.12 1.73
N LYS A 158 -25.81 -8.16 2.74
CA LYS A 158 -24.82 -9.23 3.02
C LYS A 158 -23.81 -9.48 1.89
N GLN A 159 -23.84 -8.64 0.85
CA GLN A 159 -22.92 -8.66 -0.26
C GLN A 159 -21.54 -8.11 0.15
N VAL A 160 -20.51 -8.46 -0.61
CA VAL A 160 -19.16 -7.94 -0.40
C VAL A 160 -19.15 -6.42 -0.53
N TYR A 161 -18.56 -5.74 0.45
CA TYR A 161 -18.55 -4.28 0.50
C TYR A 161 -17.43 -3.69 -0.39
N PHE A 162 -17.74 -2.75 -1.27
CA PHE A 162 -16.77 -2.18 -2.23
C PHE A 162 -16.26 -0.78 -1.85
N PHE A 163 -16.48 -0.34 -0.61
CA PHE A 163 -16.00 0.96 -0.08
C PHE A 163 -16.45 2.18 -0.89
N SER A 164 -17.51 2.07 -1.69
CA SER A 164 -17.97 3.14 -2.59
C SER A 164 -18.39 4.40 -1.84
N ARG A 165 -18.96 4.25 -0.63
CA ARG A 165 -19.35 5.38 0.23
C ARG A 165 -18.14 6.16 0.70
N GLU A 166 -17.07 5.48 1.12
CA GLU A 166 -15.85 6.10 1.59
C GLU A 166 -15.06 6.74 0.46
N VAL A 167 -15.06 6.13 -0.74
CA VAL A 167 -14.51 6.77 -1.94
C VAL A 167 -15.27 8.06 -2.24
N ALA A 168 -16.60 8.03 -2.27
CA ALA A 168 -17.41 9.24 -2.53
C ALA A 168 -17.17 10.34 -1.48
N ALA A 169 -17.12 9.97 -0.19
CA ALA A 169 -16.86 10.89 0.90
C ALA A 169 -15.45 11.52 0.81
N ARG A 170 -14.45 10.78 0.35
CA ARG A 170 -13.10 11.30 0.10
C ARG A 170 -13.11 12.30 -1.06
N LEU A 171 -13.71 11.94 -2.19
CA LEU A 171 -13.80 12.80 -3.37
C LEU A 171 -14.51 14.12 -3.10
N ALA A 172 -15.61 14.08 -2.33
CA ALA A 172 -16.34 15.27 -1.92
C ALA A 172 -15.45 16.21 -1.07
N ARG A 173 -14.66 15.65 -0.15
CA ARG A 173 -13.76 16.41 0.72
C ARG A 173 -12.61 17.07 -0.03
N ASP A 174 -12.08 16.38 -1.03
CA ASP A 174 -10.94 16.83 -1.83
C ASP A 174 -11.38 17.72 -3.02
N GLY A 175 -12.68 17.97 -3.19
CA GLY A 175 -13.24 18.72 -4.33
C GLY A 175 -12.95 18.06 -5.69
N ALA A 176 -12.73 16.74 -5.72
CA ALA A 176 -12.32 16.00 -6.89
C ALA A 176 -13.52 15.30 -7.55
N LYS A 177 -13.60 15.33 -8.89
CA LYS A 177 -14.66 14.66 -9.65
C LYS A 177 -14.49 13.15 -9.71
N SER A 178 -13.24 12.67 -9.64
CA SER A 178 -12.91 11.25 -9.63
C SER A 178 -11.59 11.01 -8.92
N LEU A 179 -11.37 9.77 -8.44
CA LEU A 179 -10.11 9.38 -7.81
C LEU A 179 -8.96 9.48 -8.82
N LYS A 180 -9.24 9.15 -10.08
CA LYS A 180 -8.31 9.30 -11.20
C LYS A 180 -7.85 10.75 -11.41
N ASP A 181 -8.75 11.72 -11.29
CA ASP A 181 -8.38 13.14 -11.47
C ASP A 181 -7.59 13.70 -10.29
N SER A 182 -7.88 13.25 -9.06
CA SER A 182 -7.06 13.60 -7.89
C SER A 182 -5.63 13.07 -8.04
N LEU A 183 -5.48 11.83 -8.54
CA LEU A 183 -4.18 11.18 -8.74
C LEU A 183 -3.36 11.76 -9.90
N ARG A 184 -4.02 12.35 -10.91
CA ARG A 184 -3.31 13.06 -12.00
C ARG A 184 -2.51 14.25 -11.47
N LYS A 185 -3.05 15.01 -10.52
CA LYS A 185 -2.35 16.16 -9.93
C LYS A 185 -1.00 15.78 -9.31
N ILE A 186 -0.91 14.62 -8.65
CA ILE A 186 0.35 14.13 -8.05
C ILE A 186 1.34 13.70 -9.14
N ALA A 187 0.86 13.07 -10.21
CA ALA A 187 1.70 12.75 -11.37
C ALA A 187 2.24 14.01 -12.05
N ASP A 188 1.44 15.08 -12.09
CA ASP A 188 1.84 16.37 -12.64
C ASP A 188 2.91 17.05 -11.77
N THR A 189 2.87 16.90 -10.42
CA THR A 189 3.94 17.39 -9.53
C THR A 189 5.31 16.80 -9.88
N ARG A 190 5.38 15.51 -10.24
CA ARG A 190 6.64 14.88 -10.69
C ARG A 190 7.17 15.55 -11.96
N ASN A 191 6.29 15.81 -12.93
CA ASN A 191 6.68 16.45 -14.19
C ASN A 191 7.07 17.91 -13.98
N GLN A 192 6.40 18.63 -13.08
CA GLN A 192 6.71 20.01 -12.75
C GLN A 192 8.10 20.15 -12.12
N ILE A 193 8.53 19.19 -11.27
CA ILE A 193 9.90 19.21 -10.70
C ILE A 193 10.96 19.02 -11.80
N LEU A 194 10.70 18.17 -12.79
CA LEU A 194 11.69 17.83 -13.83
C LEU A 194 11.72 18.80 -15.01
N TYR A 195 10.60 19.44 -15.32
CA TYR A 195 10.44 20.21 -16.55
C TYR A 195 9.97 21.63 -16.26
N ALA A 196 10.54 22.58 -17.00
CA ALA A 196 10.03 23.94 -17.01
C ALA A 196 8.56 23.94 -17.47
N CYS A 197 7.70 24.63 -16.72
CA CYS A 197 6.34 24.88 -17.15
C CYS A 197 6.23 26.32 -17.67
N GLU A 198 5.21 26.62 -18.48
CA GLU A 198 4.98 27.98 -19.02
C GLU A 198 4.82 29.06 -17.93
N ARG A 199 4.61 28.65 -16.67
CA ARG A 199 4.49 29.53 -15.49
C ARG A 199 5.81 29.75 -14.74
N GLY A 200 6.95 29.27 -15.27
CA GLY A 200 8.27 29.41 -14.65
C GLY A 200 8.75 28.14 -13.91
N ARG A 201 9.81 28.28 -13.10
CA ARG A 201 10.29 27.21 -12.21
C ARG A 201 9.29 27.06 -11.06
N PRO A 202 8.73 25.87 -10.81
CA PRO A 202 7.84 25.69 -9.67
C PRO A 202 8.62 25.94 -8.38
N GLU A 203 8.22 26.95 -7.62
CA GLU A 203 8.67 27.06 -6.24
C GLU A 203 8.12 25.85 -5.49
N VAL A 204 8.99 24.94 -5.05
CA VAL A 204 8.63 23.98 -4.00
C VAL A 204 8.44 24.81 -2.74
N VAL A 205 7.23 25.35 -2.60
CA VAL A 205 6.83 26.29 -1.55
C VAL A 205 7.14 25.64 -0.21
N SER A 206 8.17 26.18 0.47
CA SER A 206 8.42 26.16 1.92
C SER A 206 7.74 25.01 2.68
N THR A 207 7.93 23.79 2.22
CA THR A 207 7.31 22.62 2.83
C THR A 207 8.29 22.12 3.86
N ASP A 208 7.79 21.74 5.03
CA ASP A 208 8.57 20.99 5.99
C ASP A 208 9.00 19.67 5.32
N LEU A 209 10.21 19.67 4.75
CA LEU A 209 10.73 18.56 3.98
C LEU A 209 10.89 17.31 4.84
N GLU A 210 11.15 17.50 6.14
CA GLU A 210 11.18 16.41 7.11
C GLU A 210 9.78 15.77 7.23
N GLN A 211 8.72 16.58 7.31
CA GLN A 211 7.36 16.09 7.29
C GLN A 211 7.03 15.34 5.99
N VAL A 212 7.42 15.88 4.83
CA VAL A 212 7.20 15.22 3.52
C VAL A 212 7.90 13.86 3.46
N LEU A 213 9.18 13.82 3.84
CA LEU A 213 9.96 12.58 3.86
C LEU A 213 9.41 11.58 4.89
N GLY A 214 8.96 12.05 6.05
CA GLY A 214 8.30 11.23 7.06
C GLY A 214 7.00 10.58 6.54
N VAL A 215 6.17 11.34 5.81
CA VAL A 215 4.96 10.83 5.16
C VAL A 215 5.31 9.78 4.11
N VAL A 216 6.29 10.05 3.23
CA VAL A 216 6.73 9.10 2.20
C VAL A 216 7.31 7.84 2.82
N ARG A 217 8.15 7.95 3.86
CA ARG A 217 8.68 6.80 4.61
C ARG A 217 7.54 5.94 5.15
N SER A 218 6.54 6.56 5.78
CA SER A 218 5.34 5.86 6.27
C SER A 218 4.61 5.11 5.17
N ARG A 219 4.48 5.71 3.98
CA ARG A 219 3.85 5.12 2.80
C ARG A 219 4.65 3.97 2.20
N VAL A 220 5.97 4.10 2.07
CA VAL A 220 6.88 3.02 1.62
C VAL A 220 6.78 1.83 2.57
N PHE A 221 6.87 2.06 3.88
CA PHE A 221 6.79 0.99 4.87
C PHE A 221 5.40 0.39 5.01
N ARG A 222 4.33 1.15 4.71
CA ARG A 222 2.99 0.58 4.60
C ARG A 222 2.90 -0.48 3.51
N PHE A 223 3.50 -0.24 2.34
CA PHE A 223 3.59 -1.26 1.30
C PHE A 223 4.46 -2.44 1.73
N ALA A 224 5.61 -2.20 2.37
CA ALA A 224 6.45 -3.27 2.91
C ALA A 224 5.71 -4.14 3.92
N ILE A 225 4.94 -3.54 4.83
CA ILE A 225 4.07 -4.23 5.80
C ILE A 225 3.04 -5.09 5.08
N LEU A 226 2.34 -4.54 4.08
CA LEU A 226 1.36 -5.30 3.30
C LEU A 226 2.04 -6.48 2.59
N ILE A 227 3.22 -6.29 2.02
CA ILE A 227 3.98 -7.39 1.42
C ILE A 227 4.33 -8.44 2.49
N ALA A 228 4.75 -8.03 3.69
CA ALA A 228 5.11 -8.95 4.78
C ALA A 228 3.89 -9.74 5.32
N LEU A 229 2.68 -9.20 5.21
CA LEU A 229 1.43 -9.89 5.55
C LEU A 229 0.95 -10.85 4.44
N LEU A 230 1.50 -10.75 3.23
CA LEU A 230 1.05 -11.50 2.05
C LEU A 230 2.07 -12.55 1.58
N PHE A 231 3.33 -12.13 1.44
CA PHE A 231 4.37 -12.93 0.83
C PHE A 231 4.71 -14.22 1.62
N PRO A 232 4.74 -14.26 2.95
CA PRO A 232 4.97 -15.51 3.65
C PRO A 232 3.85 -16.56 3.46
N TYR A 233 2.65 -16.14 3.03
CA TYR A 233 1.45 -16.99 3.04
C TYR A 233 1.01 -17.41 1.64
N ARG A 234 0.96 -18.72 1.38
CA ARG A 234 0.62 -19.27 0.05
C ARG A 234 -0.85 -19.06 -0.35
N LYS A 235 -1.76 -19.09 0.64
CA LYS A 235 -3.20 -18.92 0.41
C LYS A 235 -3.55 -17.45 0.16
N ARG A 236 -4.51 -17.20 -0.73
CA ARG A 236 -5.05 -15.85 -1.00
C ARG A 236 -6.01 -15.46 0.12
N ALA A 237 -5.84 -14.26 0.65
CA ALA A 237 -6.72 -13.69 1.66
C ALA A 237 -7.94 -13.00 1.00
N PRO A 238 -9.20 -13.31 1.39
CA PRO A 238 -10.40 -12.71 0.81
C PRO A 238 -10.44 -11.18 0.88
N PHE A 239 -9.99 -10.57 1.99
CA PHE A 239 -9.96 -9.11 2.13
C PHE A 239 -9.09 -8.44 1.06
N VAL A 240 -7.98 -9.10 0.70
CA VAL A 240 -7.04 -8.60 -0.30
C VAL A 240 -7.67 -8.72 -1.69
N GLN A 241 -8.40 -9.80 -1.96
CA GLN A 241 -9.17 -9.94 -3.20
C GLN A 241 -10.24 -8.85 -3.31
N GLN A 242 -11.02 -8.64 -2.24
CA GLN A 242 -12.02 -7.57 -2.13
C GLN A 242 -11.39 -6.19 -2.37
N ALA A 243 -10.23 -5.90 -1.78
CA ALA A 243 -9.54 -4.63 -1.94
C ALA A 243 -9.04 -4.39 -3.38
N ILE A 244 -8.51 -5.43 -4.05
CA ILE A 244 -8.09 -5.32 -5.47
C ILE A 244 -9.29 -5.01 -6.36
N ASP A 245 -10.37 -5.75 -6.16
CA ASP A 245 -11.59 -5.63 -6.95
C ASP A 245 -12.24 -4.25 -6.74
N ALA A 246 -12.31 -3.78 -5.49
CA ALA A 246 -12.80 -2.44 -5.17
C ALA A 246 -11.91 -1.32 -5.73
N PHE A 247 -10.58 -1.44 -5.63
CA PHE A 247 -9.66 -0.47 -6.20
C PHE A 247 -9.84 -0.31 -7.71
N LEU A 248 -9.87 -1.43 -8.44
CA LEU A 248 -10.04 -1.44 -9.90
C LEU A 248 -11.39 -0.83 -10.31
N LYS A 249 -12.46 -1.13 -9.57
CA LYS A 249 -13.78 -0.54 -9.79
C LYS A 249 -13.75 0.98 -9.55
N SER A 250 -13.10 1.44 -8.48
CA SER A 250 -13.07 2.87 -8.12
C SER A 250 -12.16 3.72 -8.99
N VAL A 251 -11.06 3.17 -9.52
CA VAL A 251 -10.05 3.93 -10.29
C VAL A 251 -10.28 3.85 -11.79
N GLU A 252 -10.63 2.68 -12.31
CA GLU A 252 -10.74 2.44 -13.75
C GLU A 252 -12.19 2.24 -14.22
N GLY A 253 -13.18 2.18 -13.30
CA GLY A 253 -14.57 1.88 -13.65
C GLY A 253 -14.75 0.47 -14.23
N ILE A 254 -13.79 -0.44 -14.02
CA ILE A 254 -13.77 -1.77 -14.62
C ILE A 254 -14.83 -2.65 -13.96
N GLU A 255 -15.64 -3.32 -14.78
CA GLU A 255 -16.42 -4.47 -14.34
C GLU A 255 -15.48 -5.60 -13.89
N VAL A 256 -15.62 -5.95 -12.64
CA VAL A 256 -14.83 -7.00 -12.00
C VAL A 256 -15.64 -8.29 -12.11
N GLU A 257 -15.01 -9.41 -12.48
CA GLU A 257 -15.63 -10.73 -12.33
C GLU A 257 -16.01 -10.95 -10.87
N MET A 258 -17.31 -10.85 -10.57
CA MET A 258 -17.88 -11.00 -9.24
C MET A 258 -18.26 -12.44 -9.00
N ASP A 259 -17.26 -13.30 -8.83
CA ASP A 259 -17.49 -14.67 -8.35
C ASP A 259 -16.92 -14.78 -6.94
N TYR A 260 -17.65 -14.23 -5.97
CA TYR A 260 -17.33 -14.44 -4.56
C TYR A 260 -18.08 -15.70 -4.16
N TRP A 261 -17.41 -16.85 -4.25
CA TRP A 261 -17.87 -18.16 -3.81
C TRP A 261 -19.08 -18.09 -2.87
N GLU A 262 -20.24 -18.52 -3.40
CA GLU A 262 -21.27 -19.18 -2.60
C GLU A 262 -20.59 -20.29 -1.80
N SER A 263 -21.06 -20.52 -0.58
CA SER A 263 -20.50 -21.38 0.47
C SER A 263 -19.64 -22.56 -0.03
N PRO A 264 -18.53 -22.91 0.66
CA PRO A 264 -17.85 -24.17 0.35
C PRO A 264 -18.89 -25.29 0.34
N PRO A 265 -18.90 -26.19 -0.67
CA PRO A 265 -19.80 -27.33 -0.65
C PRO A 265 -19.58 -28.06 0.68
N ASP A 266 -20.69 -28.34 1.37
CA ASP A 266 -20.67 -29.14 2.58
C ASP A 266 -19.82 -30.38 2.30
N ILE A 267 -18.67 -30.46 2.97
CA ILE A 267 -17.85 -31.66 2.96
C ILE A 267 -18.56 -32.62 3.91
N ALA A 268 -19.39 -33.49 3.33
CA ALA A 268 -19.79 -34.76 3.93
C ALA A 268 -18.58 -35.68 4.08
#